data_AF-A0A7C7SEW7-F1
#
_entry.id   AF-A0A7C7SEW7-F1
#
_cell.length_a   1.000
_cell.length_b   1.000
_cell.length_c   1.000
_cell.angle_alpha   90.00
_cell.angle_beta   90.00
_cell.angle_gamma   90.00
#
_symmetry.space_group_name_H-M   'P 1'
#
loop_
_entity.id
_entity.type
_entity.pdbx_description
1 polymer ?
#
loop_
_entity_poly.entity_id
_entity_poly.type
_entity_poly.pdbx_seq_one_letter_code
_entity_poly.pdbx_strand_id
1 'polypeptide(L)'
;MSSVPAGSTDTWMVELCDGAQDIVAASWSHCRVACLCNANEVQWSKVRDDLGLGQWFSHQFVSHEIGLVKPDPEIHLHVERELEASQRQISFFDDSVPNVEGAKRAGWNAYYVRGTGELRARLSELKYLRPPWPAAPDPGAVEQEFRRRLGVA
;
A
#
# COMPACT_ATOMS: atom_id res chain seq x y z
N MET A 1 -8.96 22.73 -25.78
CA MET A 1 -9.72 21.46 -25.80
C MET A 1 -8.76 20.38 -26.29
N SER A 2 -8.07 19.71 -25.38
CA SER A 2 -7.16 18.61 -25.74
C SER A 2 -7.92 17.31 -25.53
N SER A 3 -8.28 16.67 -26.63
CA SER A 3 -8.93 15.37 -26.67
C SER A 3 -7.94 14.28 -26.27
N VAL A 4 -8.26 13.52 -25.23
CA VAL A 4 -7.57 12.25 -24.92
C VAL A 4 -8.05 11.21 -25.94
N PRO A 5 -7.16 10.50 -26.66
CA PRO A 5 -7.58 9.44 -27.55
C PRO A 5 -7.99 8.20 -26.73
N ALA A 6 -9.14 7.63 -27.07
CA ALA A 6 -9.52 6.30 -26.63
C ALA A 6 -8.56 5.26 -27.25
N GLY A 7 -7.85 4.50 -26.41
CA GLY A 7 -7.04 3.36 -26.87
C GLY A 7 -5.61 3.24 -26.33
N SER A 8 -5.23 3.89 -25.23
CA SER A 8 -3.91 3.64 -24.64
C SER A 8 -3.93 2.46 -23.67
N THR A 9 -3.58 1.27 -24.16
CA THR A 9 -3.09 0.15 -23.34
C THR A 9 -1.68 0.49 -22.87
N ASP A 10 -1.53 1.54 -22.05
CA ASP A 10 -0.25 1.89 -21.45
C ASP A 10 0.15 0.77 -20.49
N THR A 11 0.86 -0.19 -21.06
CA THR A 11 1.46 -1.32 -20.40
C THR A 11 2.70 -0.77 -19.71
N TRP A 12 2.49 -0.08 -18.59
CA TRP A 12 3.57 0.17 -17.66
C TRP A 12 4.15 -1.18 -17.27
N MET A 13 5.46 -1.35 -17.47
CA MET A 13 6.16 -2.48 -16.86
C MET A 13 6.12 -2.23 -15.36
N VAL A 14 5.30 -3.01 -14.66
CA VAL A 14 5.27 -2.98 -13.21
C VAL A 14 6.34 -3.95 -12.74
N GLU A 15 7.46 -3.41 -12.33
CA GLU A 15 8.50 -4.17 -11.65
C GLU A 15 8.43 -3.86 -10.15
N LEU A 16 8.72 -4.86 -9.33
CA LEU A 16 8.89 -4.65 -7.90
C LEU A 16 10.14 -3.80 -7.68
N CYS A 17 10.00 -2.71 -6.94
CA CYS A 17 11.19 -2.03 -6.43
C CYS A 17 12.00 -2.99 -5.55
N ASP A 18 13.31 -3.05 -5.77
CA ASP A 18 14.22 -3.87 -4.98
C ASP A 18 14.01 -3.65 -3.47
N GLY A 19 13.80 -4.75 -2.75
CA GLY A 19 13.59 -4.77 -1.30
C GLY A 19 12.22 -4.30 -0.81
N ALA A 20 11.23 -4.10 -1.70
CA ALA A 20 9.86 -3.75 -1.30
C ALA A 20 9.20 -4.85 -0.45
N GLN A 21 9.42 -6.11 -0.81
CA GLN A 21 8.92 -7.27 -0.07
C GLN A 21 9.51 -7.32 1.35
N ASP A 22 10.82 -7.11 1.51
CA ASP A 22 11.47 -7.05 2.82
C ASP A 22 10.82 -5.99 3.72
N ILE A 23 10.51 -4.83 3.15
CA ILE A 23 9.92 -3.70 3.89
C ILE A 23 8.51 -4.04 4.37
N VAL A 24 7.64 -4.51 3.47
CA VAL A 24 6.27 -4.90 3.81
C VAL A 24 6.30 -5.96 4.91
N ALA A 25 7.12 -6.98 4.72
CA ALA A 25 7.20 -8.11 5.60
C ALA A 25 7.77 -7.78 6.99
N ALA A 26 8.80 -6.94 7.07
CA ALA A 26 9.32 -6.45 8.34
C ALA A 26 8.30 -5.56 9.07
N SER A 27 7.49 -4.79 8.34
CA SER A 27 6.46 -3.91 8.91
C SER A 27 5.36 -4.69 9.64
N TRP A 28 5.03 -5.91 9.21
CA TRP A 28 4.05 -6.77 9.87
C TRP A 28 4.36 -7.09 11.33
N SER A 29 5.63 -7.08 11.72
CA SER A 29 6.01 -7.28 13.13
C SER A 29 5.50 -6.16 14.03
N HIS A 30 5.24 -4.95 13.48
CA HIS A 30 4.89 -3.75 14.21
C HIS A 30 3.46 -3.24 13.96
N CYS A 31 2.91 -3.44 12.76
CA CYS A 31 1.59 -2.93 12.37
C CYS A 31 0.87 -3.85 11.38
N ARG A 32 -0.42 -3.59 11.14
CA ARG A 32 -1.14 -4.12 9.98
C ARG A 32 -0.65 -3.37 8.74
N VAL A 33 -0.42 -4.09 7.65
CA VAL A 33 0.01 -3.50 6.39
C VAL A 33 -1.12 -3.67 5.37
N ALA A 34 -1.52 -2.58 4.70
CA ALA A 34 -2.58 -2.57 3.69
C ALA A 34 -2.11 -1.82 2.44
N CYS A 35 -2.66 -2.17 1.29
CA CYS A 35 -2.39 -1.50 0.02
C CYS A 35 -3.56 -0.59 -0.33
N LEU A 36 -3.28 0.66 -0.69
CA LEU A 36 -4.26 1.59 -1.25
C LEU A 36 -3.72 2.09 -2.59
N CYS A 37 -4.28 1.60 -3.70
CA CYS A 37 -3.70 1.76 -5.03
C CYS A 37 -4.72 2.33 -6.03
N ASN A 38 -4.36 3.42 -6.71
CA ASN A 38 -5.11 3.88 -7.87
C ASN A 38 -4.61 3.07 -9.08
N ALA A 39 -5.37 2.05 -9.49
CA ALA A 39 -5.02 1.19 -10.60
C ALA A 39 -6.28 0.73 -11.35
N ASN A 40 -6.14 0.51 -12.65
CA ASN A 40 -7.15 -0.20 -13.44
C ASN A 40 -7.00 -1.73 -13.31
N GLU A 41 -7.96 -2.47 -13.85
CA GLU A 41 -8.00 -3.95 -13.79
C GLU A 41 -6.75 -4.61 -14.38
N VAL A 42 -6.30 -4.15 -15.55
CA VAL A 42 -5.14 -4.73 -16.24
C VAL A 42 -3.86 -4.51 -15.43
N GLN A 43 -3.68 -3.32 -14.86
CA GLN A 43 -2.53 -2.99 -14.01
C GLN A 43 -2.55 -3.81 -12.73
N TRP A 44 -3.71 -3.93 -12.09
CA TRP A 44 -3.83 -4.63 -10.83
C TRP A 44 -3.68 -6.15 -10.97
N SER A 45 -4.22 -6.75 -12.03
CA SER A 45 -4.05 -8.18 -12.31
C SER A 45 -2.58 -8.54 -12.45
N LYS A 46 -1.76 -7.71 -13.13
CA LYS A 46 -0.30 -7.95 -13.17
C LYS A 46 0.35 -7.90 -11.79
N VAL A 47 0.01 -6.89 -10.99
CA VAL A 47 0.54 -6.75 -9.62
C VAL A 47 0.15 -7.93 -8.73
N ARG A 48 -1.11 -8.36 -8.81
CA ARG A 48 -1.66 -9.41 -7.96
C ARG A 48 -1.23 -10.79 -8.42
N ASP A 49 -1.37 -11.07 -9.72
CA ASP A 49 -1.28 -12.42 -10.29
C ASP A 49 0.14 -12.73 -10.78
N ASP A 50 0.82 -11.78 -11.44
CA ASP A 50 2.18 -12.01 -11.96
C ASP A 50 3.25 -11.80 -10.88
N LEU A 51 3.09 -10.77 -10.02
CA LEU A 51 4.05 -10.43 -8.97
C LEU A 51 3.69 -11.03 -7.59
N GLY A 52 2.51 -11.63 -7.45
CA GLY A 52 2.05 -12.24 -6.20
C GLY A 52 1.94 -11.25 -5.03
N LEU A 53 1.73 -9.95 -5.29
CA LEU A 53 1.79 -8.94 -4.24
C LEU A 53 0.56 -8.91 -3.33
N GLY A 54 -0.58 -9.41 -3.80
CA GLY A 54 -1.82 -9.35 -3.02
C GLY A 54 -1.71 -10.00 -1.64
N GLN A 55 -1.02 -11.14 -1.55
CA GLN A 55 -0.89 -11.91 -0.30
C GLN A 55 -0.08 -11.22 0.80
N TRP A 56 0.62 -10.13 0.48
CA TRP A 56 1.48 -9.42 1.44
C TRP A 56 0.74 -8.34 2.22
N PHE A 57 -0.53 -8.09 1.90
CA PHE A 57 -1.34 -7.02 2.49
C PHE A 57 -2.60 -7.59 3.16
N SER A 58 -2.92 -7.10 4.36
CA SER A 58 -4.18 -7.43 5.06
C SER A 58 -5.41 -7.06 4.25
N HIS A 59 -5.34 -5.94 3.53
CA HIS A 59 -6.40 -5.42 2.69
C HIS A 59 -5.79 -4.78 1.44
N GLN A 60 -6.52 -4.88 0.34
CA GLN A 60 -6.19 -4.30 -0.95
C GLN A 60 -7.34 -3.37 -1.34
N PHE A 61 -7.12 -2.06 -1.25
CA PHE A 61 -8.07 -1.03 -1.65
C PHE A 61 -7.68 -0.53 -3.03
N VAL A 62 -8.27 -1.12 -4.06
CA VAL A 62 -7.91 -0.87 -5.44
C VAL A 62 -9.00 -0.07 -6.11
N SER A 63 -8.64 1.08 -6.68
CA SER A 63 -9.64 2.09 -7.08
C SER A 63 -10.70 1.58 -8.06
N HIS A 64 -10.33 0.73 -9.03
CA HIS A 64 -11.29 0.19 -9.98
C HIS A 64 -12.23 -0.87 -9.36
N GLU A 65 -11.81 -1.56 -8.30
CA GLU A 65 -12.61 -2.57 -7.62
C GLU A 65 -13.63 -1.91 -6.67
N ILE A 66 -13.22 -0.86 -5.96
CA ILE A 66 -14.06 -0.18 -4.97
C ILE A 66 -14.83 1.03 -5.53
N GLY A 67 -14.50 1.48 -6.74
CA GLY A 67 -15.12 2.65 -7.39
C GLY A 67 -14.76 4.00 -6.76
N LEU A 68 -13.71 4.05 -5.93
CA LEU A 68 -13.22 5.24 -5.23
C LEU A 68 -11.76 5.47 -5.60
N VAL A 69 -11.31 6.72 -5.69
CA VAL A 69 -9.95 7.05 -6.14
C VAL A 69 -9.29 8.08 -5.22
N LYS A 70 -7.99 7.95 -4.94
CA LYS A 70 -7.24 9.04 -4.33
C LYS A 70 -7.10 10.20 -5.33
N PRO A 71 -7.17 11.47 -4.92
CA PRO A 71 -7.18 11.95 -3.54
C PRO A 71 -8.57 12.26 -2.97
N ASP A 72 -9.64 11.68 -3.52
CA ASP A 72 -11.01 12.00 -3.09
C ASP A 72 -11.23 11.59 -1.62
N PRO A 73 -11.94 12.40 -0.82
CA PRO A 73 -12.06 12.15 0.61
C PRO A 73 -12.79 10.85 0.94
N GLU A 74 -13.69 10.39 0.07
CA GLU A 74 -14.51 9.19 0.28
C GLU A 74 -13.67 7.91 0.40
N ILE A 75 -12.54 7.82 -0.33
CA ILE A 75 -11.68 6.64 -0.26
C ILE A 75 -11.02 6.50 1.11
N HIS A 76 -10.65 7.61 1.75
CA HIS A 76 -10.02 7.61 3.06
C HIS A 76 -11.02 7.16 4.15
N LEU A 77 -12.25 7.67 4.07
CA LEU A 77 -13.33 7.24 4.97
C LEU A 77 -13.69 5.77 4.80
N HIS A 78 -13.66 5.27 3.55
CA HIS A 78 -13.87 3.84 3.28
C HIS A 78 -12.75 3.00 3.93
N VAL A 79 -11.48 3.37 3.73
CA VAL A 79 -10.34 2.66 4.32
C VAL A 79 -10.40 2.65 5.85
N GLU A 80 -10.73 3.78 6.49
CA GLU A 80 -10.86 3.84 7.96
C GLU A 80 -11.91 2.86 8.50
N ARG A 81 -13.05 2.74 7.81
CA ARG A 81 -14.13 1.82 8.19
C ARG A 81 -13.69 0.37 8.05
N GLU A 82 -13.13 -0.01 6.90
CA GLU A 82 -12.71 -1.39 6.62
C GLU A 82 -11.52 -1.83 7.48
N LEU A 83 -10.63 -0.90 7.85
CA LEU A 83 -9.52 -1.18 8.77
C LEU A 83 -9.94 -1.12 10.23
N GLU A 84 -11.14 -0.63 10.56
CA GLU A 84 -11.56 -0.31 11.93
C GLU A 84 -10.52 0.57 12.67
N ALA A 85 -9.93 1.51 11.94
CA ALA A 85 -8.84 2.36 12.41
C ALA A 85 -9.22 3.83 12.29
N SER A 86 -8.90 4.63 13.30
CA SER A 86 -9.05 6.07 13.22
C SER A 86 -7.97 6.69 12.32
N GLN A 87 -8.27 7.83 11.70
CA GLN A 87 -7.32 8.62 10.90
C GLN A 87 -5.90 8.75 11.52
N ARG A 88 -5.76 8.91 12.84
CA ARG A 88 -4.45 9.07 13.52
C ARG A 88 -3.67 7.76 13.69
N GLN A 89 -4.31 6.62 13.51
CA GLN A 89 -3.67 5.30 13.56
C GLN A 89 -3.15 4.85 12.19
N ILE A 90 -3.46 5.60 11.12
CA ILE A 90 -3.02 5.30 9.77
C ILE A 90 -1.77 6.13 9.44
N SER A 91 -0.71 5.43 9.03
CA SER A 91 0.47 6.01 8.38
C SER A 91 0.46 5.64 6.91
N PHE A 92 0.34 6.64 6.03
CA PHE A 92 0.22 6.47 4.59
C PHE A 92 1.46 6.97 3.86
N PHE A 93 1.91 6.18 2.88
CA PHE A 93 3.13 6.42 2.11
C PHE A 93 2.78 6.33 0.63
N ASP A 94 3.06 7.39 -0.13
CA ASP A 94 2.69 7.47 -1.54
C ASP A 94 3.67 8.40 -2.29
N ASP A 95 3.90 8.12 -3.56
CA ASP A 95 4.80 8.86 -4.45
C ASP A 95 4.09 9.96 -5.24
N SER A 96 2.78 10.15 -5.01
CA SER A 96 1.98 11.23 -5.59
C SER A 96 1.66 12.29 -4.54
N VAL A 97 2.16 13.51 -4.75
CA VAL A 97 1.88 14.66 -3.86
C VAL A 97 0.37 14.90 -3.68
N PRO A 98 -0.47 14.90 -4.74
CA PRO A 98 -1.92 15.01 -4.58
C PRO A 98 -2.53 13.97 -3.63
N ASN A 99 -2.10 12.71 -3.71
CA ASN A 99 -2.59 11.62 -2.85
C ASN A 99 -2.21 11.87 -1.39
N VAL A 100 -0.94 12.22 -1.15
CA VAL A 100 -0.43 12.53 0.20
C VAL A 100 -1.20 13.69 0.81
N GLU A 101 -1.42 14.77 0.06
CA GLU A 101 -2.17 15.92 0.55
C GLU A 101 -3.66 15.59 0.77
N GLY A 102 -4.25 14.71 -0.03
CA GLY A 102 -5.59 14.15 0.20
C GLY A 102 -5.69 13.43 1.54
N ALA A 103 -4.75 12.53 1.81
CA ALA A 103 -4.68 11.79 3.07
C ALA A 103 -4.45 12.71 4.27
N LYS A 104 -3.58 13.74 4.14
CA LYS A 104 -3.40 14.75 5.20
C LYS A 104 -4.68 15.53 5.48
N ARG A 105 -5.45 15.90 4.45
CA ARG A 105 -6.75 16.58 4.63
C ARG A 105 -7.78 15.67 5.32
N ALA A 106 -7.70 14.36 5.11
CA ALA A 106 -8.47 13.37 5.86
C ALA A 106 -7.93 13.14 7.29
N GLY A 107 -6.84 13.80 7.67
CA GLY A 107 -6.27 13.74 9.02
C GLY A 107 -5.37 12.54 9.27
N TRP A 108 -4.93 11.84 8.22
CA TRP A 108 -3.96 10.75 8.30
C TRP A 108 -2.54 11.28 8.50
N ASN A 109 -1.66 10.43 9.05
CA ASN A 109 -0.23 10.67 9.02
C ASN A 109 0.29 10.26 7.64
N ALA A 110 0.41 11.21 6.70
CA ALA A 110 0.81 10.88 5.32
C ALA A 110 2.17 11.48 4.93
N TYR A 111 2.97 10.67 4.21
CA TYR A 111 4.35 10.95 3.86
C TYR A 111 4.57 10.74 2.37
N TYR A 112 5.12 11.77 1.73
CA TYR A 112 5.62 11.66 0.37
C TYR A 112 6.94 10.90 0.37
N VAL A 113 6.99 9.78 -0.34
CA VAL A 113 8.19 8.93 -0.47
C VAL A 113 8.30 8.41 -1.89
N ARG A 114 9.53 8.29 -2.40
CA ARG A 114 9.82 7.72 -3.72
C ARG A 114 10.75 6.54 -3.60
N GLY A 115 10.25 5.38 -4.00
CA GLY A 115 11.01 4.12 -3.97
C GLY A 115 11.30 3.61 -2.56
N THR A 116 11.97 2.46 -2.52
CA THR A 116 12.19 1.69 -1.28
C THR A 116 13.21 2.33 -0.34
N GLY A 117 14.17 3.11 -0.86
CA GLY A 117 15.15 3.82 -0.05
C GLY A 117 14.53 4.90 0.84
N GLU A 118 13.74 5.82 0.26
CA GLU A 118 13.04 6.87 1.00
C GLU A 118 11.99 6.28 1.96
N LEU A 119 11.25 5.25 1.52
CA LEU A 119 10.29 4.55 2.37
C LEU A 119 10.97 3.91 3.59
N ARG A 120 12.09 3.20 3.40
CA ARG A 120 12.84 2.57 4.50
C ARG A 120 13.36 3.60 5.49
N ALA A 121 13.95 4.70 5.01
CA ALA A 121 14.42 5.78 5.86
C ALA A 121 13.28 6.34 6.72
N ARG A 122 12.13 6.62 6.10
CA ARG A 122 10.96 7.15 6.80
C ARG A 122 10.39 6.17 7.84
N LEU A 123 10.26 4.90 7.49
CA LEU A 123 9.78 3.88 8.43
C LEU A 123 10.73 3.69 9.62
N SER A 124 12.04 3.89 9.42
CA SER A 124 13.04 3.86 10.49
C SER A 124 12.91 5.05 11.43
N GLU A 125 12.72 6.27 10.89
CA GLU A 125 12.45 7.47 11.69
C GLU A 125 11.19 7.33 12.55
N LEU A 126 10.15 6.73 11.99
CA LEU A 126 8.88 6.44 12.67
C LEU A 126 8.96 5.23 13.61
N LYS A 127 10.11 4.54 13.65
CA LYS A 127 10.39 3.37 14.49
C LYS A 127 9.51 2.15 14.15
N TYR A 128 8.96 2.09 12.94
CA TYR A 128 8.29 0.92 12.37
C TYR A 128 9.27 -0.11 11.82
N LEU A 129 10.51 0.29 11.55
CA LEU A 129 11.61 -0.61 11.22
C LEU A 129 12.77 -0.32 12.18
N ARG A 130 13.38 -1.38 12.76
CA ARG A 130 14.62 -1.26 13.54
C ARG A 130 15.73 -2.12 12.92
N PRO A 131 16.93 -1.58 12.69
CA PRO A 131 18.06 -2.39 12.22
C PRO A 131 18.58 -3.33 13.32
N PRO A 132 19.19 -4.49 12.96
CA PRO A 132 19.41 -4.97 11.59
C PRO A 132 18.12 -5.54 10.97
N TRP A 133 17.93 -5.27 9.68
CA TRP A 133 16.73 -5.70 8.94
C TRP A 133 16.76 -7.23 8.75
N PRO A 134 15.66 -7.95 9.01
CA PRO A 134 15.56 -9.34 8.60
C PRO A 134 15.52 -9.40 7.06
N ALA A 135 16.02 -10.49 6.49
CA ALA A 135 15.71 -10.85 5.10
C ALA A 135 14.19 -11.01 4.94
N ALA A 136 13.64 -10.80 3.74
CA ALA A 136 12.24 -11.07 3.44
C ALA A 136 11.86 -12.44 4.03
N PRO A 137 10.89 -12.48 4.97
CA PRO A 137 10.35 -13.73 5.42
C PRO A 137 9.63 -14.41 4.26
N ASP A 138 9.53 -15.73 4.36
CA ASP A 138 8.71 -16.54 3.48
C ASP A 138 7.28 -15.96 3.42
N PRO A 139 6.71 -15.65 2.23
CA PRO A 139 5.32 -15.20 2.11
C PRO A 139 4.33 -16.12 2.84
N GLY A 140 4.58 -17.43 2.89
CA GLY A 140 3.75 -18.36 3.68
C GLY A 140 3.80 -18.08 5.19
N ALA A 141 4.93 -17.62 5.71
CA ALA A 141 5.07 -17.20 7.10
C ALA A 141 4.38 -15.84 7.37
N VAL A 142 4.40 -14.93 6.40
CA VAL A 142 3.63 -13.66 6.48
C VAL A 142 2.14 -13.95 6.53
N GLU A 143 1.64 -14.86 5.69
CA GLU A 143 0.24 -15.26 5.69
C GLU A 143 -0.17 -15.97 6.99
N GLN A 144 0.66 -16.87 7.52
CA GLN A 144 0.40 -17.53 8.80
C GLN A 144 0.39 -16.54 9.98
N GLU A 145 1.32 -15.58 10.01
CA GLU A 145 1.32 -14.51 11.03
C GLU A 145 0.10 -13.61 10.90
N PHE A 146 -0.29 -13.27 9.66
CA PHE A 146 -1.50 -12.52 9.37
C PHE A 146 -2.76 -13.21 9.92
N ARG A 147 -2.94 -14.49 9.57
CA ARG A 147 -4.04 -15.35 10.06
C ARG A 147 -4.07 -15.43 11.58
N ARG A 148 -2.91 -15.65 12.19
CA ARG A 148 -2.74 -15.68 13.66
C ARG A 148 -3.18 -14.37 14.31
N ARG A 149 -2.78 -13.21 13.79
CA ARG A 149 -3.11 -11.89 14.37
C ARG A 149 -4.57 -11.50 14.20
N LEU A 150 -5.22 -11.93 13.12
CA LEU A 150 -6.65 -11.69 12.91
C LEU A 150 -7.54 -12.71 13.64
N GLY A 151 -6.97 -13.75 14.26
CA GLY A 151 -7.75 -14.82 14.89
C GLY A 151 -8.52 -15.68 13.88
N VAL A 152 -8.09 -15.66 12.61
CA VAL A 152 -8.70 -16.42 11.51
C VAL A 152 -7.81 -17.64 11.30
N ALA A 153 -8.15 -18.76 11.96
CA ALA A 153 -7.42 -20.02 11.83
C ALA A 153 -7.59 -20.65 10.44
#